data_AF-A0A0H1BB25-F1
#
_entry.id   AF-A0A0H1BB25-F1
#
_cell.length_a   1.000
_cell.length_b   1.000
_cell.length_c   1.000
_cell.angle_alpha   90.00
_cell.angle_beta   90.00
_cell.angle_gamma   90.00
#
_symmetry.space_group_name_H-M   'P 1'
#
loop_
_entity.id
_entity.type
_entity.pdbx_description
1 polymer ?
#
loop_
_entity_poly.entity_id
_entity_poly.type
_entity_poly.pdbx_seq_one_letter_code
_entity_poly.pdbx_strand_id
1 'polypeptide(L)'
;MPLFKPGTKTQFAELTEALIPLLTAQSKKPQYPIWAQDFAKKLVKELSSGDIKKIASALTAAGNEKLKEEKAAEKGGKKSKAAKTKTSVVVGRDVGGARGADLTAYDGDDLDDDDFM
;
A
#
# COMPACT_ATOMS: atom_id res chain seq x y z
N MET A 1 -27.99 17.01 21.30
CA MET A 1 -27.00 16.78 20.22
C MET A 1 -25.88 15.84 20.67
N PRO A 2 -26.14 14.54 20.88
CA PRO A 2 -25.10 13.55 21.22
C PRO A 2 -24.29 13.07 20.01
N LEU A 3 -24.75 13.30 18.76
CA LEU A 3 -24.04 12.85 17.55
C LEU A 3 -22.62 13.44 17.40
N PHE A 4 -22.36 14.65 17.91
CA PHE A 4 -21.06 15.33 17.77
C PHE A 4 -20.08 15.08 18.93
N LYS A 5 -20.44 14.20 19.87
CA LYS A 5 -19.54 13.74 20.95
C LYS A 5 -19.50 12.21 20.99
N PRO A 6 -19.00 11.56 19.93
CA PRO A 6 -18.89 10.11 19.91
C PRO A 6 -17.89 9.65 20.98
N GLY A 7 -18.35 8.75 21.86
CA GLY A 7 -17.53 8.12 22.91
C GLY A 7 -17.16 6.67 22.59
N THR A 8 -17.87 6.02 21.67
CA THR A 8 -17.66 4.62 21.28
C THR A 8 -17.29 4.50 19.80
N LYS A 9 -16.63 3.40 19.44
CA LYS A 9 -16.27 3.11 18.04
C LYS A 9 -17.49 3.14 17.11
N THR A 10 -18.63 2.63 17.58
CA THR A 10 -19.89 2.61 16.82
C THR A 10 -20.41 4.03 16.57
N GLN A 11 -20.34 4.92 17.56
CA GLN A 11 -20.76 6.32 17.41
C GLN A 11 -19.85 7.09 16.44
N PHE A 12 -18.55 6.78 16.39
CA PHE A 12 -17.65 7.33 15.37
C PHE A 12 -17.99 6.86 13.96
N ALA A 13 -18.45 5.60 13.81
CA ALA A 13 -18.93 5.08 12.53
C ALA A 13 -20.21 5.81 12.09
N GLU A 14 -21.20 5.95 12.97
CA GLU A 14 -22.45 6.67 12.71
C GLU A 14 -22.21 8.15 12.35
N LEU A 15 -21.30 8.83 13.06
CA LEU A 15 -20.89 10.20 12.72
C LEU A 15 -20.26 10.28 11.33
N THR A 16 -19.45 9.29 10.98
CA THR A 16 -18.80 9.21 9.67
C THR A 16 -19.83 8.98 8.56
N GLU A 17 -20.77 8.05 8.76
CA GLU A 17 -21.86 7.79 7.81
C GLU A 17 -22.76 9.01 7.58
N ALA A 18 -23.00 9.82 8.62
CA ALA A 18 -23.77 11.05 8.49
C ALA A 18 -23.00 12.21 7.81
N LEU A 19 -21.69 12.36 8.10
CA LEU A 19 -20.88 13.46 7.56
C LEU A 19 -20.42 13.23 6.13
N ILE A 20 -20.07 12.00 5.75
CA ILE A 20 -19.57 11.67 4.41
C ILE A 20 -20.49 12.18 3.29
N PRO A 21 -21.82 11.90 3.26
CA PRO A 21 -22.68 12.33 2.16
C PRO A 21 -22.80 13.87 2.08
N LEU A 22 -22.77 14.56 3.23
CA LEU A 22 -22.83 16.02 3.28
C LEU A 22 -21.58 16.66 2.68
N LEU A 23 -20.40 16.11 3.00
CA LEU A 23 -19.13 16.62 2.50
C LEU A 23 -18.93 16.24 1.03
N THR A 24 -19.15 14.98 0.67
CA THR A 24 -18.93 14.46 -0.69
C THR A 24 -19.95 14.98 -1.71
N ALA A 25 -21.11 15.51 -1.29
CA ALA A 25 -22.03 16.21 -2.18
C ALA A 25 -21.36 17.36 -2.95
N GLN A 26 -20.33 17.98 -2.37
CA GLN A 26 -19.58 19.08 -2.98
C GLN A 26 -18.35 18.63 -3.78
N SER A 27 -18.12 17.31 -3.94
CA SER A 27 -16.94 16.73 -4.59
C SER A 27 -16.73 17.15 -6.05
N LYS A 28 -17.80 17.57 -6.74
CA LYS A 28 -17.72 18.08 -8.12
C LYS A 28 -17.09 19.47 -8.23
N LYS A 29 -16.93 20.19 -7.11
CA LYS A 29 -16.32 21.52 -7.11
C LYS A 29 -14.79 21.42 -7.13
N PRO A 30 -14.09 22.19 -7.98
CA PRO A 30 -12.62 22.19 -8.05
C PRO A 30 -11.90 22.55 -6.74
N GLN A 31 -12.60 23.21 -5.82
CA GLN A 31 -12.08 23.60 -4.50
C GLN A 31 -12.08 22.42 -3.51
N TYR A 32 -12.85 21.38 -3.79
CA TYR A 32 -13.03 20.25 -2.87
C TYR A 32 -11.73 19.49 -2.57
N PRO A 33 -10.84 19.19 -3.54
CA PRO A 33 -9.56 18.54 -3.26
C PRO A 33 -8.65 19.39 -2.35
N ILE A 34 -8.60 20.70 -2.57
CA ILE A 34 -7.79 21.63 -1.76
C ILE A 34 -8.33 21.68 -0.33
N TRP A 35 -9.65 21.86 -0.19
CA TRP A 35 -10.32 21.86 1.11
C TRP A 35 -10.15 20.51 1.85
N ALA A 36 -10.29 19.38 1.16
CA ALA A 36 -10.15 18.05 1.76
C ALA A 36 -8.74 17.81 2.31
N GLN A 37 -7.70 18.29 1.61
CA GLN A 37 -6.33 18.20 2.09
C GLN A 37 -6.13 18.99 3.38
N ASP A 38 -6.63 20.22 3.45
CA ASP A 38 -6.49 21.06 4.64
C ASP A 38 -7.39 20.61 5.80
N PHE A 39 -8.57 20.07 5.49
CA PHE A 39 -9.46 19.44 6.46
C PHE A 39 -8.79 18.23 7.11
N ALA A 40 -8.19 17.33 6.32
CA ALA A 40 -7.48 16.18 6.83
C ALA A 40 -6.31 16.57 7.74
N LYS A 41 -5.51 17.60 7.37
CA LYS A 41 -4.43 18.13 8.23
C LYS A 41 -4.94 18.65 9.57
N LYS A 42 -6.06 19.38 9.57
CA LYS A 42 -6.66 19.91 10.80
C LYS A 42 -7.21 18.80 11.69
N LEU A 43 -7.81 17.76 11.10
CA LEU A 43 -8.39 16.63 11.83
C LEU A 43 -7.32 15.82 12.58
N VAL A 44 -6.12 15.67 11.99
CA VAL A 44 -5.04 14.87 12.59
C VAL A 44 -4.07 15.66 13.45
N LYS A 45 -4.25 16.98 13.60
CA LYS A 45 -3.31 17.86 14.29
C LYS A 45 -3.10 17.51 15.77
N GLU A 46 -4.14 16.96 16.42
CA GLU A 46 -4.11 16.57 17.84
C GLU A 46 -3.68 15.11 18.07
N LEU A 47 -3.43 14.35 16.99
CA LEU A 47 -3.02 12.95 17.08
C LEU A 47 -1.49 12.81 17.26
N SER A 48 -1.07 11.64 17.75
CA SER A 48 0.34 11.29 17.85
C SER A 48 0.98 11.18 16.45
N SER A 49 2.30 11.40 16.38
CA SER A 49 3.06 11.24 15.12
C SER A 49 2.95 9.82 14.54
N GLY A 50 2.75 8.81 15.38
CA GLY A 50 2.51 7.42 14.97
C GLY A 50 1.18 7.25 14.23
N ASP A 51 0.11 7.87 14.73
CA ASP A 51 -1.21 7.75 14.13
C ASP A 51 -1.34 8.60 12.85
N ILE A 52 -0.69 9.76 12.80
CA ILE A 52 -0.58 10.56 11.58
C ILE A 52 0.07 9.74 10.45
N LYS A 53 1.15 9.00 10.73
CA LYS A 53 1.82 8.14 9.74
C LYS A 53 0.90 7.01 9.24
N LYS A 54 0.12 6.39 10.13
CA LYS A 54 -0.86 5.36 9.73
C LYS A 54 -1.93 5.94 8.79
N ILE A 55 -2.47 7.11 9.11
CA ILE A 55 -3.50 7.77 8.28
C ILE A 55 -2.91 8.18 6.91
N ALA A 56 -1.69 8.72 6.89
CA ALA A 56 -1.01 9.06 5.64
C ALA A 56 -0.82 7.81 4.75
N SER A 57 -0.39 6.68 5.33
CA SER A 57 -0.27 5.41 4.61
C SER A 57 -1.61 4.93 4.05
N ALA A 58 -2.70 5.08 4.80
CA ALA A 58 -4.04 4.72 4.34
C ALA A 58 -4.50 5.59 3.15
N LEU A 59 -4.21 6.90 3.17
CA LEU A 59 -4.48 7.81 2.06
C LEU A 59 -3.65 7.46 0.81
N THR A 60 -2.39 7.09 0.98
CA THR A 60 -1.55 6.61 -0.14
C THR A 60 -2.09 5.31 -0.74
N ALA A 61 -2.53 4.37 0.11
CA ALA A 61 -3.15 3.13 -0.34
C ALA A 61 -4.43 3.39 -1.14
N ALA A 62 -5.33 4.25 -0.64
CA ALA A 62 -6.55 4.65 -1.34
C ALA A 62 -6.25 5.32 -2.70
N GLY A 63 -5.20 6.14 -2.78
CA GLY A 63 -4.74 6.72 -4.05
C GLY A 63 -4.26 5.65 -5.04
N ASN A 64 -3.51 4.66 -4.57
CA ASN A 64 -3.05 3.54 -5.40
C ASN A 64 -4.20 2.66 -5.90
N GLU A 65 -5.26 2.48 -5.09
CA GLU A 65 -6.47 1.76 -5.49
C GLU A 65 -7.20 2.47 -6.61
N LYS A 66 -7.43 3.79 -6.49
CA LYS A 66 -8.02 4.59 -7.57
C LYS A 66 -7.20 4.55 -8.86
N LEU A 67 -5.87 4.66 -8.76
CA LEU A 67 -4.99 4.53 -9.93
C LEU A 67 -5.08 3.16 -10.59
N LYS A 68 -5.32 2.10 -9.81
CA LYS A 68 -5.49 0.73 -10.33
C LYS A 68 -6.85 0.57 -11.00
N GLU A 69 -7.90 1.18 -10.45
CA GLU A 69 -9.24 1.23 -11.04
C GLU A 69 -9.27 2.05 -12.33
N GLU A 70 -8.64 3.22 -12.37
CA GLU A 70 -8.50 4.04 -13.57
C GLU A 70 -7.72 3.30 -14.67
N LYS A 71 -6.61 2.64 -14.31
CA LYS A 71 -5.84 1.79 -15.23
C LYS A 71 -6.57 0.52 -15.65
N ALA A 72 -7.55 0.04 -14.88
CA ALA A 72 -8.40 -1.08 -15.28
C ALA A 72 -9.50 -0.62 -16.24
N ALA A 73 -10.04 0.59 -16.04
CA ALA A 73 -11.02 1.21 -16.93
C ALA A 73 -10.42 1.63 -18.29
N GLU A 74 -9.16 2.08 -18.34
CA GLU A 74 -8.47 2.42 -19.60
C GLU A 74 -8.11 1.19 -20.48
N LYS A 75 -8.23 -0.05 -19.98
CA LYS A 75 -7.90 -1.27 -20.74
C LYS A 75 -8.88 -1.64 -21.85
N GLY A 76 -9.91 -0.83 -22.12
CA GLY A 76 -10.77 -0.96 -23.30
C GLY A 76 -10.19 -0.34 -24.59
N GLY A 77 -9.10 0.43 -24.50
CA GLY A 77 -8.47 1.11 -25.63
C GLY A 77 -7.42 0.26 -26.34
N LYS A 78 -7.70 -0.12 -27.59
CA LYS A 78 -6.93 -1.00 -28.47
C LYS A 78 -5.52 -0.45 -28.82
N LYS A 79 -4.57 -0.46 -27.88
CA LYS A 79 -3.11 -0.51 -28.15
C LYS A 79 -2.39 -1.30 -27.05
N SER A 80 -1.83 -2.43 -27.47
CA SER A 80 -0.96 -3.32 -26.70
C SER A 80 0.11 -2.56 -25.91
N LYS A 81 0.17 -2.81 -24.60
CA LYS A 81 1.42 -2.78 -23.85
C LYS A 81 1.43 -4.05 -23.02
N ALA A 82 2.31 -4.95 -23.41
CA ALA A 82 2.59 -6.23 -22.77
C ALA A 82 2.30 -6.14 -21.27
N ALA A 83 1.48 -7.07 -20.80
CA ALA A 83 1.38 -7.36 -19.39
C ALA A 83 2.81 -7.38 -18.85
N LYS A 84 3.17 -6.36 -18.06
CA LYS A 84 4.13 -6.56 -16.99
C LYS A 84 3.42 -7.52 -16.06
N THR A 85 3.41 -8.80 -16.45
CA THR A 85 3.19 -9.92 -15.56
C THR A 85 4.09 -9.57 -14.40
N LYS A 86 3.47 -9.19 -13.28
CA LYS A 86 4.19 -9.18 -12.03
C LYS A 86 4.77 -10.59 -11.99
N THR A 87 6.08 -10.74 -12.17
CA THR A 87 6.73 -11.99 -11.85
C THR A 87 6.44 -12.18 -10.38
N SER A 88 5.34 -12.87 -10.09
CA SER A 88 5.14 -13.45 -8.78
C SER A 88 6.30 -14.40 -8.66
N VAL A 89 7.32 -13.99 -7.92
CA VAL A 89 8.16 -14.96 -7.25
C VAL A 89 7.20 -15.67 -6.32
N VAL A 90 6.65 -16.77 -6.82
CA VAL A 90 6.11 -17.82 -5.98
C VAL A 90 7.33 -18.26 -5.20
N VAL A 91 7.49 -17.76 -3.97
CA VAL A 91 8.33 -18.42 -2.98
C VAL A 91 7.59 -19.71 -2.66
N GLY A 92 7.69 -20.65 -3.61
CA GLY A 92 7.51 -22.05 -3.35
C GLY A 92 8.44 -22.36 -2.19
N ARG A 93 7.93 -23.12 -1.25
CA ARG A 93 8.62 -23.58 -0.06
C ARG A 93 9.70 -24.59 -0.46
N ASP A 94 10.63 -24.17 -1.32
CA ASP A 94 11.61 -25.00 -2.03
C ASP A 94 12.96 -24.27 -2.22
N VAL A 95 13.20 -23.17 -1.50
CA VAL A 95 14.57 -22.67 -1.20
C VAL A 95 15.09 -23.27 0.12
N GLY A 96 14.28 -24.09 0.79
CA GLY A 96 14.65 -24.80 2.02
C GLY A 96 14.64 -26.33 1.91
N GLY A 97 14.42 -26.90 0.73
CA GLY A 97 14.39 -28.35 0.57
C GLY A 97 14.27 -28.76 -0.90
N ALA A 98 15.07 -29.77 -1.27
CA ALA A 98 14.94 -30.61 -2.47
C ALA A 98 15.76 -30.32 -3.74
N ARG A 99 16.67 -29.32 -3.81
CA ARG A 99 17.80 -29.34 -4.76
C ARG A 99 19.05 -28.76 -4.10
N GLY A 100 20.00 -29.66 -3.79
CA GLY A 100 21.11 -29.45 -2.87
C GLY A 100 21.90 -28.18 -3.10
N ALA A 101 22.17 -27.47 -2.01
CA ALA A 101 23.39 -26.69 -1.94
C ALA A 101 24.54 -27.67 -2.20
N ASP A 102 25.26 -27.46 -3.29
CA ASP A 102 26.49 -28.20 -3.56
C ASP A 102 27.54 -27.73 -2.57
N LEU A 103 27.68 -28.51 -1.48
CA LEU A 103 28.68 -28.32 -0.43
C LEU A 103 29.96 -29.12 -0.73
N THR A 104 30.07 -29.75 -1.90
CA THR A 104 31.22 -30.60 -2.24
C THR A 104 32.34 -29.85 -2.97
N ALA A 105 32.16 -28.57 -3.27
CA ALA A 105 33.17 -27.75 -3.93
C ALA A 105 34.43 -27.44 -3.08
N TYR A 106 34.49 -27.90 -1.82
CA TYR A 106 35.61 -27.70 -0.89
C TYR A 106 36.07 -29.01 -0.21
N ASP A 107 35.68 -30.17 -0.72
CA ASP A 107 36.13 -31.49 -0.23
C ASP A 107 37.24 -32.10 -1.14
N GLY A 108 37.82 -31.27 -2.02
CA GLY A 108 38.97 -31.62 -2.84
C GLY A 108 40.25 -31.32 -2.09
N ASP A 109 40.88 -32.36 -1.57
CA ASP A 109 42.18 -32.41 -0.89
C ASP A 109 43.35 -32.15 -1.88
N ASP A 110 43.25 -31.08 -2.70
CA ASP A 110 44.23 -30.71 -3.73
C ASP A 110 44.50 -29.18 -3.68
N LEU A 111 44.68 -28.63 -2.48
CA LEU A 111 45.47 -27.41 -2.31
C LEU A 111 46.95 -27.83 -2.31
N ASP A 112 47.47 -28.12 -3.49
CA ASP A 112 48.90 -28.34 -3.68
C ASP A 112 49.62 -27.01 -3.37
N ASP A 113 50.61 -27.06 -2.49
CA ASP A 113 51.34 -25.95 -1.87
C ASP A 113 52.20 -25.12 -2.87
N ASP A 114 51.93 -25.22 -4.18
CA ASP A 114 52.71 -24.60 -5.26
C ASP A 114 52.01 -23.39 -5.94
N ASP A 115 50.76 -23.06 -5.58
CA ASP A 115 49.99 -21.93 -6.16
C ASP A 115 50.12 -20.60 -5.37
N PHE A 116 51.14 -20.48 -4.51
CA PHE A 116 51.52 -19.21 -3.87
C PHE A 116 52.95 -18.79 -4.27
N MET A 117 53.14 -18.48 -5.56
CA MET A 117 54.23 -17.64 -6.08
C MET A 117 53.76 -16.64 -7.14
#